data_AF-A0A183ED06-F1
#
_entry.id   AF-A0A183ED06-F1
#
_cell.length_a   1.000
_cell.length_b   1.000
_cell.length_c   1.000
_cell.angle_alpha   90.00
_cell.angle_beta   90.00
_cell.angle_gamma   90.00
#
_symmetry.space_group_name_H-M   'P 1'
#
loop_
_entity.id
_entity.type
_entity.pdbx_description
1 polymer ?
#
loop_
_entity_poly.entity_id
_entity_poly.type
_entity_poly.pdbx_seq_one_letter_code
_entity_poly.pdbx_strand_id
1 'polypeptide(L)'
;MKAITKNFRLGFGSFIDKKLMPFVDPRPEKQLSPCPEQCAQPYGFKNQMSLTMDTARFSKEVEEAEISGNLDAPEGGFDAVVQALTCNSSIGWRERARKMIVFSTDAGFHYAGDGRVRFASFHSAAYKMGLKRTGLTPLITSNVCTWEEFIQMAGVVVPNDGHCHLDKHGYYTKSLDQDYPSIALLHQKIKERKANIIFAVTEKNKDLYKQLSDALPDVSSSVGVLADDSRNIVTLIEEEYNKISQKIIMVDNANASQGLRLSYRSKCLDGHSLKETNVCDGIKVGDEVSFEVTLESTHCVKERDFELKIGPSGLDETLQVDVHVQCDCDCETEVIFLFLPKCLFFGLV
;
A
#
# COMPACT_ATOMS: atom_id res chain seq x y z
N MET A 1 14.00 -14.05 -16.85
CA MET A 1 13.36 -12.79 -17.33
C MET A 1 13.65 -12.40 -18.80
N LYS A 2 14.88 -12.41 -19.33
CA LYS A 2 15.14 -12.05 -20.76
C LYS A 2 14.36 -12.91 -21.77
N ALA A 3 14.08 -14.16 -21.43
CA ALA A 3 13.24 -15.07 -22.23
C ALA A 3 11.76 -14.67 -22.28
N ILE A 4 11.29 -13.86 -21.31
CA ILE A 4 9.88 -13.48 -21.14
C ILE A 4 9.61 -12.10 -21.77
N THR A 5 10.48 -11.12 -21.53
CA THR A 5 10.31 -9.76 -22.05
C THR A 5 11.64 -9.14 -22.47
N LYS A 6 11.59 -8.39 -23.58
CA LYS A 6 12.71 -7.59 -24.09
C LYS A 6 12.88 -6.25 -23.37
N ASN A 7 11.90 -5.86 -22.54
CA ASN A 7 11.83 -4.52 -21.96
C ASN A 7 11.68 -4.57 -20.43
N PHE A 8 12.74 -5.05 -19.79
CA PHE A 8 12.83 -5.32 -18.35
C PHE A 8 13.72 -4.29 -17.64
N ARG A 9 13.30 -3.81 -16.47
CA ARG A 9 14.11 -2.95 -15.59
C ARG A 9 14.12 -3.52 -14.18
N LEU A 10 15.27 -3.44 -13.52
CA LEU A 10 15.48 -3.84 -12.13
C LEU A 10 15.86 -2.62 -11.30
N GLY A 11 15.33 -2.57 -10.09
CA GLY A 11 15.63 -1.59 -9.05
C GLY A 11 15.93 -2.35 -7.77
N PHE A 12 16.59 -1.71 -6.82
CA PHE A 12 16.92 -2.30 -5.54
C PHE A 12 16.69 -1.29 -4.41
N GLY A 13 16.07 -1.76 -3.34
CA GLY A 13 15.85 -1.00 -2.12
C GLY A 13 15.95 -1.93 -0.93
N SER A 14 16.31 -1.38 0.21
CA SER A 14 16.50 -2.13 1.46
C SER A 14 15.79 -1.41 2.61
N PHE A 15 15.42 -2.17 3.62
CA PHE A 15 14.73 -1.69 4.82
C PHE A 15 15.20 -2.48 6.02
N ILE A 16 15.09 -1.87 7.20
CA ILE A 16 15.26 -2.53 8.50
C ILE A 16 14.02 -2.14 9.31
N ASP A 17 14.13 -1.12 10.14
CA ASP A 17 13.03 -0.59 10.91
C ASP A 17 13.29 0.87 11.34
N LYS A 18 12.32 1.48 12.01
CA LYS A 18 12.43 2.82 12.58
C LYS A 18 13.57 2.85 13.59
N LYS A 19 14.51 3.79 13.40
CA LYS A 19 15.62 4.03 14.34
C LYS A 19 15.13 4.76 15.61
N LEU A 20 14.21 4.12 16.33
CA LEU A 20 13.60 4.62 17.56
C LEU A 20 13.45 3.48 18.57
N MET A 21 13.55 3.78 19.87
CA MET A 21 13.19 2.82 20.91
C MET A 21 11.67 2.53 20.82
N PRO A 22 11.20 1.27 20.97
CA PRO A 22 11.92 0.06 21.39
C PRO A 22 12.45 -0.79 20.25
N PHE A 23 12.25 -0.37 19.00
CA PHE A 23 12.67 -1.10 17.80
C PHE A 23 14.19 -1.22 17.74
N VAL A 24 14.93 -0.19 18.16
CA VAL A 24 16.40 -0.25 18.25
C VAL A 24 16.90 -0.07 19.69
N ASP A 25 18.08 -0.63 19.95
CA ASP A 25 18.79 -0.43 21.22
C ASP A 25 19.19 1.07 21.37
N PRO A 26 18.86 1.72 22.49
CA PRO A 26 19.12 3.15 22.67
C PRO A 26 20.59 3.48 22.93
N ARG A 27 21.45 2.49 23.18
CA ARG A 27 22.87 2.73 23.48
C ARG A 27 23.60 3.25 22.24
N PRO A 28 24.38 4.34 22.32
CA PRO A 28 25.03 4.94 21.14
C PRO A 28 25.89 3.97 20.33
N GLU A 29 26.61 3.07 20.99
CA GLU A 29 27.42 2.04 20.33
C GLU A 29 26.57 1.07 19.50
N LYS A 30 25.36 0.73 19.97
CA LYS A 30 24.41 -0.14 19.25
C LYS A 30 23.62 0.58 18.18
N GLN A 31 23.43 1.89 18.31
CA GLN A 31 22.89 2.71 17.22
C GLN A 31 23.89 2.94 16.09
N LEU A 32 25.19 2.83 16.37
CA LEU A 32 26.26 2.89 15.37
C LEU A 32 26.51 1.54 14.69
N SER A 33 26.47 0.44 15.44
CA SER A 33 26.58 -0.92 14.91
C SER A 33 25.76 -1.89 15.80
N PRO A 34 24.54 -2.27 15.38
CA PRO A 34 23.64 -3.10 16.20
C PRO A 34 24.15 -4.55 16.32
N CYS A 35 24.82 -5.05 15.28
CA CYS A 35 25.25 -6.44 15.17
C CYS A 35 26.47 -6.76 16.07
N PRO A 36 26.77 -8.05 16.33
CA PRO A 36 27.99 -8.46 17.03
C PRO A 36 29.27 -8.11 16.27
N GLU A 37 29.25 -8.28 14.95
CA GLU A 37 30.27 -7.80 14.01
C GLU A 37 29.91 -6.40 13.49
N GLN A 38 30.87 -5.70 12.88
CA GLN A 38 30.62 -4.36 12.37
C GLN A 38 29.61 -4.40 11.21
N CYS A 39 28.51 -3.67 11.37
CA CYS A 39 27.44 -3.58 10.39
C CYS A 39 26.90 -2.15 10.29
N ALA A 40 26.02 -1.89 9.33
CA ALA A 40 25.48 -0.54 9.11
C ALA A 40 24.57 -0.10 10.26
N GLN A 41 24.39 1.23 10.37
CA GLN A 41 23.43 1.80 11.30
C GLN A 41 22.00 1.41 10.89
N PRO A 42 21.06 1.25 11.84
CA PRO A 42 19.65 1.05 11.51
C PRO A 42 19.07 2.23 10.74
N TYR A 43 18.23 1.93 9.75
CA TYR A 43 17.47 2.92 8.97
C TYR A 43 16.12 2.31 8.56
N GLY A 44 15.11 3.17 8.35
CA GLY A 44 13.78 2.70 7.95
C GLY A 44 13.76 2.11 6.54
N PHE A 45 13.93 2.95 5.52
CA PHE A 45 14.00 2.52 4.13
C PHE A 45 15.02 3.34 3.35
N LYS A 46 15.72 2.67 2.42
CA LYS A 46 16.62 3.30 1.45
C LYS A 46 16.37 2.74 0.06
N ASN A 47 16.10 3.63 -0.89
CA ASN A 47 16.17 3.31 -2.31
C ASN A 47 17.64 3.29 -2.77
N GLN A 48 18.22 2.10 -2.85
CA GLN A 48 19.63 1.89 -3.20
C GLN A 48 19.88 2.17 -4.69
N MET A 49 18.97 1.71 -5.55
CA MET A 49 19.10 1.80 -7.00
C MET A 49 17.75 1.95 -7.69
N SER A 50 17.58 3.03 -8.45
CA SER A 50 16.43 3.23 -9.33
C SER A 50 16.34 2.18 -10.45
N LEU A 51 15.14 1.98 -10.99
CA LEU A 51 14.85 1.04 -12.05
C LEU A 51 15.67 1.32 -13.33
N THR A 52 16.59 0.41 -13.67
CA THR A 52 17.47 0.48 -14.84
C THR A 52 17.49 -0.84 -15.61
N MET A 53 17.95 -0.80 -16.87
CA MET A 53 18.20 -2.01 -17.67
C MET A 53 19.61 -2.61 -17.40
N ASP A 54 20.43 -1.91 -16.63
CA ASP A 54 21.78 -2.34 -16.27
C ASP A 54 21.74 -3.41 -15.17
N THR A 55 21.78 -4.68 -15.58
CA THR A 55 21.78 -5.82 -14.65
C THR A 55 23.09 -5.97 -13.90
N ALA A 56 24.21 -5.49 -14.46
CA ALA A 56 25.51 -5.57 -13.79
C ALA A 56 25.55 -4.61 -12.60
N ARG A 57 24.98 -3.41 -12.77
CA ARG A 57 24.76 -2.48 -11.67
C ARG A 57 23.88 -3.08 -10.58
N PHE A 58 22.78 -3.73 -10.93
CA PHE A 58 21.92 -4.41 -9.95
C PHE A 58 22.71 -5.42 -9.11
N SER A 59 23.46 -6.32 -9.75
CA SER A 59 24.28 -7.32 -9.04
C SER A 59 25.27 -6.66 -8.09
N LYS A 60 25.95 -5.60 -8.55
CA LYS A 60 26.89 -4.85 -7.73
C LYS A 60 26.24 -4.21 -6.51
N GLU A 61 25.11 -3.52 -6.69
CA GLU A 61 24.40 -2.81 -5.60
C GLU A 61 23.81 -3.79 -4.57
N VAL A 62 23.46 -5.02 -4.99
CA VAL A 62 23.02 -6.09 -4.08
C VAL A 62 24.20 -6.69 -3.31
N GLU A 63 25.33 -6.93 -3.97
CA GLU A 63 26.55 -7.45 -3.33
C GLU A 63 27.16 -6.46 -2.32
N GLU A 64 27.09 -5.16 -2.63
CA GLU A 64 27.57 -4.07 -1.76
C GLU A 64 26.55 -3.65 -0.68
N ALA A 65 25.38 -4.28 -0.64
CA ALA A 65 24.33 -3.93 0.31
C ALA A 65 24.76 -4.24 1.75
N GLU A 66 24.86 -3.20 2.58
CA GLU A 66 25.22 -3.38 3.98
C GLU A 66 24.09 -4.02 4.78
N ILE A 67 24.45 -5.03 5.57
CA ILE A 67 23.54 -5.64 6.55
C ILE A 67 23.47 -4.71 7.78
N SER A 68 22.30 -4.63 8.40
CA SER A 68 22.05 -3.94 9.66
C SER A 68 21.12 -4.82 10.50
N GLY A 69 20.77 -4.38 11.71
CA GLY A 69 19.76 -5.04 12.54
C GLY A 69 19.06 -4.09 13.50
N ASN A 70 17.98 -4.58 14.08
CA ASN A 70 17.17 -3.95 15.12
C ASN A 70 17.04 -4.92 16.31
N LEU A 71 16.23 -4.55 17.31
CA LEU A 71 16.09 -5.28 18.58
C LEU A 71 14.91 -6.24 18.56
N ASP A 72 13.80 -5.85 17.94
CA ASP A 72 12.59 -6.64 17.84
C ASP A 72 12.50 -7.43 16.52
N ALA A 73 11.50 -8.31 16.44
CA ALA A 73 11.39 -9.27 15.34
C ALA A 73 10.58 -8.76 14.13
N PRO A 74 9.44 -8.06 14.28
CA PRO A 74 8.74 -7.49 13.13
C PRO A 74 9.57 -6.35 12.51
N GLU A 75 9.46 -6.16 11.19
CA GLU A 75 10.27 -5.18 10.48
C GLU A 75 9.43 -4.06 9.86
N GLY A 76 10.08 -2.94 9.54
CA GLY A 76 9.47 -1.74 8.95
C GLY A 76 9.18 -1.83 7.45
N GLY A 77 9.01 -3.03 6.90
CA GLY A 77 8.94 -3.26 5.46
C GLY A 77 7.77 -2.57 4.74
N PHE A 78 6.65 -2.30 5.41
CA PHE A 78 5.55 -1.60 4.74
C PHE A 78 5.82 -0.12 4.48
N ASP A 79 6.64 0.56 5.31
CA ASP A 79 7.13 1.91 5.00
C ASP A 79 7.87 1.87 3.65
N ALA A 80 8.73 0.86 3.46
CA ALA A 80 9.48 0.67 2.21
C ALA A 80 8.57 0.44 1.01
N VAL A 81 7.53 -0.40 1.13
CA VAL A 81 6.58 -0.65 0.02
C VAL A 81 5.82 0.63 -0.34
N VAL A 82 5.32 1.38 0.64
CA VAL A 82 4.61 2.64 0.37
C VAL A 82 5.52 3.64 -0.32
N GLN A 83 6.74 3.85 0.18
CA GLN A 83 7.71 4.75 -0.45
C GLN A 83 8.11 4.29 -1.86
N ALA A 84 8.32 2.98 -2.07
CA ALA A 84 8.62 2.43 -3.39
C ALA A 84 7.46 2.63 -4.40
N LEU A 85 6.22 2.61 -3.94
CA LEU A 85 5.04 2.85 -4.78
C LEU A 85 4.82 4.34 -5.09
N THR A 86 5.02 5.21 -4.11
CA THR A 86 4.68 6.64 -4.20
C THR A 86 5.77 7.49 -4.84
N CYS A 87 7.05 7.14 -4.65
CA CYS A 87 8.20 7.89 -5.14
C CYS A 87 8.54 7.62 -6.60
N ASN A 88 7.62 7.94 -7.51
CA ASN A 88 7.74 7.62 -8.94
C ASN A 88 9.05 8.10 -9.59
N SER A 89 9.48 9.34 -9.28
CA SER A 89 10.68 9.95 -9.86
C SER A 89 11.97 9.29 -9.35
N SER A 90 12.04 8.97 -8.06
CA SER A 90 13.21 8.35 -7.44
C SER A 90 13.34 6.86 -7.79
N ILE A 91 12.21 6.15 -7.85
CA ILE A 91 12.19 4.71 -8.16
C ILE A 91 12.27 4.46 -9.66
N GLY A 92 11.61 5.29 -10.48
CA GLY A 92 11.66 5.23 -11.94
C GLY A 92 10.64 4.30 -12.58
N TRP A 93 9.43 4.17 -12.01
CA TRP A 93 8.36 3.39 -12.64
C TRP A 93 7.96 4.03 -13.97
N ARG A 94 7.68 3.17 -14.96
CA ARG A 94 7.13 3.61 -16.24
C ARG A 94 5.61 3.57 -16.18
N GLU A 95 4.97 4.50 -16.88
CA GLU A 95 3.50 4.57 -16.92
C GLU A 95 2.92 3.29 -17.52
N ARG A 96 3.29 2.93 -18.75
CA ARG A 96 2.79 1.74 -19.47
C ARG A 96 3.69 0.52 -19.28
N ALA A 97 3.74 0.00 -18.07
CA ALA A 97 4.48 -1.22 -17.78
C ALA A 97 3.87 -1.94 -16.58
N ARG A 98 3.93 -3.27 -16.60
CA ARG A 98 3.60 -4.08 -15.42
C ARG A 98 4.60 -3.75 -14.30
N LYS A 99 4.10 -3.23 -13.19
CA LYS A 99 4.89 -2.83 -12.02
C LYS A 99 4.86 -3.99 -11.02
N MET A 100 6.02 -4.41 -10.53
CA MET A 100 6.15 -5.57 -9.66
C MET A 100 7.12 -5.26 -8.53
N ILE A 101 6.66 -5.48 -7.30
CA ILE A 101 7.49 -5.39 -6.10
C ILE A 101 7.73 -6.80 -5.60
N VAL A 102 8.99 -7.19 -5.44
CA VAL A 102 9.38 -8.40 -4.73
C VAL A 102 9.75 -7.98 -3.32
N PHE A 103 8.90 -8.36 -2.36
CA PHE A 103 9.08 -8.08 -0.95
C PHE A 103 9.70 -9.31 -0.29
N SER A 104 10.95 -9.21 0.14
CA SER A 104 11.71 -10.31 0.72
C SER A 104 11.95 -10.09 2.20
N THR A 105 11.59 -11.05 3.04
CA THR A 105 11.88 -11.01 4.50
C THR A 105 11.76 -12.40 5.13
N ASP A 106 12.47 -12.62 6.22
CA ASP A 106 12.39 -13.80 7.08
C ASP A 106 11.61 -13.54 8.38
N ALA A 107 10.91 -12.41 8.47
CA ALA A 107 10.19 -11.97 9.66
C ALA A 107 8.78 -11.41 9.39
N GLY A 108 8.07 -11.08 10.48
CA GLY A 108 6.80 -10.38 10.43
C GLY A 108 6.94 -8.91 10.01
N PHE A 109 5.85 -8.16 10.09
CA PHE A 109 5.82 -6.74 9.70
C PHE A 109 5.15 -5.89 10.77
N HIS A 110 5.62 -4.66 10.91
CA HIS A 110 4.89 -3.62 11.63
C HIS A 110 3.80 -2.98 10.76
N TYR A 111 2.72 -2.55 11.42
CA TYR A 111 1.61 -1.83 10.78
C TYR A 111 1.08 -0.71 11.68
N ALA A 112 0.20 0.14 11.13
CA ALA A 112 -0.34 1.31 11.83
C ALA A 112 -0.82 0.97 13.26
N GLY A 113 -0.33 1.74 14.23
CA GLY A 113 -0.52 1.57 15.66
C GLY A 113 0.74 1.11 16.39
N ASP A 114 1.63 0.37 15.71
CA ASP A 114 2.84 -0.18 16.31
C ASP A 114 3.89 0.89 16.63
N GLY A 115 3.93 1.98 15.86
CA GLY A 115 4.81 3.12 16.13
C GLY A 115 4.50 3.79 17.47
N ARG A 116 3.31 3.57 18.05
CA ARG A 116 2.94 4.11 19.36
C ARG A 116 3.59 3.32 20.49
N VAL A 117 4.72 3.81 20.95
CA VAL A 117 5.42 3.32 22.12
C VAL A 117 4.80 3.89 23.39
N ARG A 118 4.01 3.10 24.13
CA ARG A 118 3.55 3.52 25.46
C ARG A 118 4.64 3.24 26.50
N PHE A 119 5.33 4.28 26.95
CA PHE A 119 5.96 4.24 28.26
C PHE A 119 4.88 4.21 29.36
N ALA A 120 4.53 3.01 29.81
CA ALA A 120 3.63 2.79 30.93
C ALA A 120 4.29 3.19 32.27
N SER A 121 4.75 4.43 32.46
CA SER A 121 5.37 4.86 33.73
C SER A 121 5.39 6.36 34.03
N PHE A 122 4.59 7.23 33.38
CA PHE A 122 4.55 8.65 33.79
C PHE A 122 3.23 9.15 34.40
N HIS A 123 2.15 8.38 34.35
CA HIS A 123 0.93 8.75 35.08
C HIS A 123 1.07 8.63 36.61
N SER A 124 2.09 7.94 37.13
CA SER A 124 2.32 7.82 38.58
C SER A 124 3.30 8.86 39.15
N ALA A 125 4.18 9.46 38.32
CA ALA A 125 5.16 10.44 38.79
C ALA A 125 4.57 11.85 38.96
N ALA A 126 3.72 12.31 38.03
CA ALA A 126 3.07 13.61 38.14
C ALA A 126 2.05 13.65 39.30
N TYR A 127 1.36 12.54 39.57
CA TYR A 127 0.40 12.44 40.69
C TYR A 127 1.11 12.33 42.05
N LYS A 128 2.31 11.73 42.11
CA LYS A 128 3.15 11.69 43.33
C LYS A 128 3.91 13.00 43.63
N MET A 129 4.00 13.93 42.67
CA MET A 129 4.69 15.22 42.85
C MET A 129 3.80 16.39 43.31
N GLY A 130 2.50 16.16 43.58
CA GLY A 130 1.67 17.15 44.29
C GLY A 130 1.49 18.51 43.59
N LEU A 131 1.68 18.60 42.27
CA LEU A 131 1.45 19.83 41.50
C LEU A 131 -0.05 20.09 41.36
N LYS A 132 -0.61 20.83 42.33
CA LYS A 132 -1.94 21.43 42.21
C LYS A 132 -1.93 22.47 41.07
N ARG A 133 -2.92 22.36 40.17
CA ARG A 133 -3.24 23.39 39.17
C ARG A 133 -3.42 24.74 39.89
N THR A 134 -2.43 25.62 39.77
CA THR A 134 -2.58 27.05 40.00
C THR A 134 -2.29 27.74 38.68
N GLY A 135 -3.22 28.59 38.25
CA GLY A 135 -3.22 29.24 36.94
C GLY A 135 -2.18 30.35 36.84
N LEU A 136 -0.94 29.96 36.61
CA LEU A 136 0.13 30.86 36.18
C LEU A 136 0.76 30.27 34.91
N THR A 137 0.85 31.10 33.87
CA THR A 137 1.58 30.84 32.63
C THR A 137 3.00 30.39 32.94
N PRO A 138 3.49 29.26 32.36
CA PRO A 138 4.87 28.86 32.56
C PRO A 138 5.78 29.77 31.74
N LEU A 139 6.63 30.51 32.43
CA LEU A 139 7.86 31.06 31.86
C LEU A 139 8.74 29.89 31.43
N ILE A 140 8.93 29.75 30.13
CA ILE A 140 9.85 28.79 29.51
C ILE A 140 11.27 29.29 29.78
N THR A 141 11.91 28.77 30.82
CA THR A 141 13.36 28.92 31.00
C THR A 141 13.98 27.57 31.36
N SER A 142 14.87 27.11 30.48
CA SER A 142 15.86 26.02 30.57
C SER A 142 15.37 24.56 30.61
N ASN A 143 15.85 23.80 29.61
CA ASN A 143 15.85 22.34 29.43
C ASN A 143 14.51 21.68 29.06
N VAL A 144 13.91 22.21 28.00
CA VAL A 144 12.79 21.59 27.27
C VAL A 144 13.32 20.40 26.49
N CYS A 145 12.72 19.22 26.66
CA CYS A 145 12.99 18.04 25.85
C CYS A 145 13.11 18.42 24.37
N THR A 146 14.19 18.00 23.73
CA THR A 146 14.33 18.10 22.27
C THR A 146 13.19 17.31 21.60
N TRP A 147 12.82 17.66 20.37
CA TRP A 147 11.80 16.91 19.62
C TRP A 147 12.15 15.41 19.52
N GLU A 148 13.44 15.09 19.44
CA GLU A 148 13.96 13.71 19.46
C GLU A 148 13.64 12.99 20.79
N GLU A 149 13.82 13.67 21.94
CA GLU A 149 13.46 13.14 23.26
C GLU A 149 11.94 12.99 23.45
N PHE A 150 11.12 13.83 22.80
CA PHE A 150 9.65 13.70 22.84
C PHE A 150 9.14 12.50 22.03
N ILE A 151 9.66 12.28 20.82
CA ILE A 151 9.35 11.10 19.99
C ILE A 151 9.73 9.83 20.75
N GLN A 152 10.87 9.85 21.44
CA GLN A 152 11.33 8.74 22.27
C GLN A 152 10.38 8.43 23.44
N MET A 153 9.54 9.37 23.89
CA MET A 153 8.58 9.18 24.99
C MET A 153 7.13 8.90 24.54
N ALA A 154 6.71 9.47 23.41
CA ALA A 154 5.33 9.38 22.91
C ALA A 154 5.14 8.30 21.82
N GLY A 155 6.23 7.84 21.22
CA GLY A 155 6.21 7.03 20.01
C GLY A 155 5.84 7.85 18.77
N VAL A 156 5.84 7.17 17.62
CA VAL A 156 5.43 7.75 16.34
C VAL A 156 3.93 7.56 16.17
N VAL A 157 3.17 8.65 16.39
CA VAL A 157 1.69 8.62 16.45
C VAL A 157 1.01 9.31 15.28
N VAL A 158 1.76 10.01 14.43
CA VAL A 158 1.21 10.67 13.25
C VAL A 158 0.94 9.59 12.20
N PRO A 159 -0.30 9.44 11.71
CA PRO A 159 -0.59 8.45 10.67
C PRO A 159 0.27 8.66 9.42
N ASN A 160 0.66 7.56 8.78
CA ASN A 160 1.33 7.60 7.49
C ASN A 160 0.45 8.32 6.44
N ASP A 161 1.01 9.31 5.76
CA ASP A 161 0.24 10.13 4.80
C ASP A 161 0.15 9.49 3.40
N GLY A 162 0.86 8.39 3.14
CA GLY A 162 0.89 7.73 1.85
C GLY A 162 1.52 8.54 0.71
N HIS A 163 2.37 9.53 1.03
CA HIS A 163 3.11 10.35 0.07
C HIS A 163 4.60 9.95 0.01
N CYS A 164 5.32 10.51 -0.96
CA CYS A 164 6.75 10.29 -1.13
C CYS A 164 7.57 11.21 -0.24
N HIS A 165 8.52 10.65 0.51
CA HIS A 165 9.40 11.37 1.44
C HIS A 165 10.85 10.87 1.37
N LEU A 166 11.35 10.58 0.16
CA LEU A 166 12.76 10.24 -0.04
C LEU A 166 13.62 11.48 -0.23
N ASP A 167 14.77 11.51 0.43
CA ASP A 167 15.79 12.53 0.16
C ASP A 167 16.58 12.23 -1.13
N LYS A 168 17.54 13.11 -1.44
CA LYS A 168 18.43 12.97 -2.61
C LYS A 168 19.36 11.75 -2.55
N HIS A 169 19.51 11.13 -1.38
CA HIS A 169 20.32 9.92 -1.16
C HIS A 169 19.45 8.65 -1.12
N GLY A 170 18.13 8.80 -1.29
CA GLY A 170 17.16 7.71 -1.30
C GLY A 170 16.68 7.28 0.09
N TYR A 171 17.01 8.00 1.16
CA TYR A 171 16.54 7.66 2.52
C TYR A 171 15.14 8.19 2.78
N TYR A 172 14.32 7.38 3.45
CA TYR A 172 13.01 7.78 3.94
C TYR A 172 13.12 8.74 5.13
N THR A 173 12.76 9.99 4.90
CA THR A 173 12.94 11.10 5.86
C THR A 173 11.88 11.16 6.96
N LYS A 174 10.71 10.54 6.75
CA LYS A 174 9.60 10.55 7.72
C LYS A 174 9.50 9.31 8.59
N SER A 175 10.55 8.46 8.60
CA SER A 175 10.59 7.22 9.38
C SER A 175 10.32 7.42 10.88
N LEU A 176 10.81 8.53 11.45
CA LEU A 176 10.63 8.88 12.87
C LEU A 176 9.44 9.81 13.14
N ASP A 177 8.86 10.39 12.09
CA ASP A 177 7.76 11.36 12.19
C ASP A 177 6.39 10.69 12.00
N GLN A 178 6.31 9.66 11.15
CA GLN A 178 5.08 8.98 10.76
C GLN A 178 5.07 7.51 11.17
N ASP A 179 3.93 7.06 11.68
CA ASP A 179 3.66 5.66 12.02
C ASP A 179 3.77 4.78 10.76
N TYR A 180 3.84 3.48 10.95
CA TYR A 180 3.77 2.52 9.85
C TYR A 180 2.44 2.68 9.10
N PRO A 181 2.40 2.39 7.80
CA PRO A 181 1.14 2.41 7.07
C PRO A 181 0.19 1.31 7.55
N SER A 182 -1.10 1.57 7.44
CA SER A 182 -2.12 0.54 7.67
C SER A 182 -2.19 -0.41 6.47
N ILE A 183 -2.71 -1.62 6.69
CA ILE A 183 -2.98 -2.57 5.59
C ILE A 183 -3.93 -1.94 4.56
N ALA A 184 -4.90 -1.12 5.00
CA ALA A 184 -5.80 -0.40 4.10
C ALA A 184 -5.07 0.64 3.23
N LEU A 185 -4.14 1.40 3.81
CA LEU A 185 -3.33 2.36 3.05
C LEU A 185 -2.40 1.63 2.07
N LEU A 186 -1.79 0.51 2.49
CA LEU A 186 -0.99 -0.35 1.62
C LEU A 186 -1.83 -0.85 0.43
N HIS A 187 -3.01 -1.40 0.70
CA HIS A 187 -3.96 -1.86 -0.31
C HIS A 187 -4.30 -0.75 -1.30
N GLN A 188 -4.66 0.43 -0.78
CA GLN A 188 -4.99 1.61 -1.57
C GLN A 188 -3.83 1.99 -2.50
N LYS A 189 -2.61 2.08 -1.98
CA LYS A 189 -1.44 2.50 -2.79
C LYS A 189 -1.05 1.47 -3.84
N ILE A 190 -1.18 0.17 -3.54
CA ILE A 190 -0.93 -0.86 -4.55
C ILE A 190 -1.97 -0.78 -5.68
N LYS A 191 -3.25 -0.61 -5.34
CA LYS A 191 -4.36 -0.44 -6.30
C LYS A 191 -4.19 0.81 -7.15
N GLU A 192 -3.97 1.98 -6.53
CA GLU A 192 -3.75 3.26 -7.19
C GLU A 192 -2.58 3.20 -8.19
N ARG A 193 -1.50 2.52 -7.82
CA ARG A 193 -0.29 2.43 -8.64
C ARG A 193 -0.31 1.25 -9.60
N LYS A 194 -1.38 0.45 -9.59
CA LYS A 194 -1.55 -0.75 -10.43
C LYS A 194 -0.32 -1.66 -10.33
N ALA A 195 0.17 -1.85 -9.10
CA ALA A 195 1.34 -2.66 -8.82
C ALA A 195 0.93 -4.07 -8.43
N ASN A 196 1.82 -5.02 -8.70
CA ASN A 196 1.71 -6.41 -8.28
C ASN A 196 2.76 -6.64 -7.20
N ILE A 197 2.46 -7.45 -6.18
CA ILE A 197 3.38 -7.72 -5.08
C ILE A 197 3.63 -9.21 -4.91
N ILE A 198 4.90 -9.60 -4.85
CA ILE A 198 5.32 -10.96 -4.54
C ILE A 198 5.94 -10.93 -3.15
N PHE A 199 5.34 -11.61 -2.19
CA PHE A 199 5.90 -11.82 -0.87
C PHE A 199 6.80 -13.07 -0.91
N ALA A 200 8.12 -12.88 -0.98
CA ALA A 200 9.12 -13.93 -0.92
C ALA A 200 9.59 -14.09 0.54
N VAL A 201 8.97 -15.01 1.27
CA VAL A 201 9.16 -15.11 2.73
C VAL A 201 9.56 -16.50 3.16
N THR A 202 10.26 -16.63 4.29
CA THR A 202 10.62 -17.95 4.83
C THR A 202 9.38 -18.77 5.22
N GLU A 203 9.51 -20.10 5.25
CA GLU A 203 8.37 -21.02 5.50
C GLU A 203 7.62 -20.68 6.80
N LYS A 204 8.34 -20.22 7.83
CA LYS A 204 7.76 -19.85 9.14
C LYS A 204 6.76 -18.68 9.05
N ASN A 205 6.94 -17.78 8.09
CA ASN A 205 6.10 -16.59 7.93
C ASN A 205 5.06 -16.73 6.80
N LYS A 206 5.12 -17.82 6.02
CA LYS A 206 4.26 -18.05 4.87
C LYS A 206 2.78 -17.85 5.17
N ASP A 207 2.28 -18.42 6.26
CA ASP A 207 0.85 -18.34 6.62
C ASP A 207 0.42 -16.91 6.97
N LEU A 208 1.30 -16.14 7.62
CA LEU A 208 1.05 -14.73 7.94
C LEU A 208 0.91 -13.90 6.65
N TYR A 209 1.86 -14.03 5.74
CA TYR A 209 1.80 -13.30 4.46
C TYR A 209 0.73 -13.83 3.52
N LYS A 210 0.34 -15.10 3.66
CA LYS A 210 -0.81 -15.66 2.94
C LYS A 210 -2.12 -15.02 3.40
N GLN A 211 -2.32 -14.86 4.71
CA GLN A 211 -3.48 -14.13 5.24
C GLN A 211 -3.50 -12.67 4.78
N LEU A 212 -2.34 -12.01 4.74
CA LEU A 212 -2.22 -10.66 4.20
C LEU A 212 -2.59 -10.61 2.71
N SER A 213 -2.06 -11.53 1.90
CA SER A 213 -2.36 -11.63 0.48
C SER A 213 -3.86 -11.86 0.23
N ASP A 214 -4.50 -12.71 1.02
CA ASP A 214 -5.94 -12.99 0.93
C ASP A 214 -6.80 -11.78 1.37
N ALA A 215 -6.27 -10.92 2.25
CA ALA A 215 -6.90 -9.67 2.67
C ALA A 215 -6.79 -8.54 1.62
N LEU A 216 -6.10 -8.76 0.49
CA LEU A 216 -5.91 -7.81 -0.61
C LEU A 216 -6.55 -8.32 -1.93
N PRO A 217 -7.88 -8.57 -1.98
CA PRO A 217 -8.52 -9.32 -3.06
C PRO A 217 -8.48 -8.63 -4.44
N ASP A 218 -8.42 -7.29 -4.47
CA ASP A 218 -8.42 -6.50 -5.71
C ASP A 218 -7.01 -6.29 -6.28
N VAL A 219 -5.99 -6.78 -5.59
CA VAL A 219 -4.58 -6.63 -5.95
C VAL A 219 -4.03 -8.00 -6.32
N SER A 220 -3.26 -8.04 -7.41
CA SER A 220 -2.50 -9.23 -7.75
C SER A 220 -1.31 -9.36 -6.79
N SER A 221 -1.51 -10.13 -5.73
CA SER A 221 -0.48 -10.50 -4.77
C SER A 221 -0.23 -12.01 -4.80
N SER A 222 0.99 -12.42 -4.52
CA SER A 222 1.36 -13.82 -4.39
C SER A 222 2.37 -14.05 -3.29
N VAL A 223 2.47 -15.29 -2.80
CA VAL A 223 3.36 -15.66 -1.70
C VAL A 223 4.20 -16.84 -2.14
N GLY A 224 5.52 -16.66 -2.16
CA GLY A 224 6.51 -17.69 -2.45
C GLY A 224 7.38 -17.97 -1.23
N VAL A 225 7.79 -19.23 -1.07
CA VAL A 225 8.64 -19.64 0.05
C VAL A 225 10.11 -19.44 -0.31
N LEU A 226 10.76 -18.51 0.39
CA LEU A 226 12.19 -18.25 0.31
C LEU A 226 12.95 -19.22 1.20
N ALA A 227 14.00 -19.85 0.68
CA ALA A 227 14.94 -20.61 1.48
C ALA A 227 15.65 -19.69 2.48
N ASP A 228 16.08 -20.21 3.63
CA ASP A 228 16.75 -19.41 4.68
C ASP A 228 18.04 -18.72 4.19
N ASP A 229 18.65 -19.23 3.12
CA ASP A 229 19.82 -18.66 2.45
C ASP A 229 19.49 -17.95 1.12
N SER A 230 18.21 -17.76 0.82
CA SER A 230 17.68 -17.10 -0.37
C SER A 230 18.13 -17.69 -1.72
N ARG A 231 18.68 -18.92 -1.75
CA ARG A 231 19.20 -19.53 -2.99
C ARG A 231 18.16 -19.70 -4.11
N ASN A 232 16.88 -19.80 -3.75
CA ASN A 232 15.78 -20.02 -4.69
C ASN A 232 15.05 -18.74 -5.10
N ILE A 233 15.54 -17.54 -4.76
CA ILE A 233 14.84 -16.28 -5.04
C ILE A 233 14.58 -16.08 -6.54
N VAL A 234 15.52 -16.47 -7.40
CA VAL A 234 15.40 -16.28 -8.86
C VAL A 234 14.29 -17.15 -9.44
N THR A 235 14.25 -18.43 -9.07
CA THR A 235 13.22 -19.37 -9.52
C THR A 235 11.85 -19.00 -8.94
N LEU A 236 11.81 -18.57 -7.67
CA LEU A 236 10.60 -18.07 -7.02
C LEU A 236 10.02 -16.87 -7.78
N ILE A 237 10.83 -15.86 -8.09
CA ILE A 237 10.36 -14.69 -8.85
C ILE A 237 9.81 -15.10 -10.21
N GLU A 238 10.46 -16.03 -10.91
CA GLU A 238 9.99 -16.52 -12.20
C GLU A 238 8.64 -17.25 -12.11
N GLU A 239 8.49 -18.15 -11.14
CA GLU A 239 7.24 -18.89 -10.89
C GLU A 239 6.10 -17.96 -10.48
N GLU A 240 6.36 -17.04 -9.54
CA GLU A 240 5.37 -16.09 -9.05
C GLU A 240 5.02 -15.03 -10.10
N TYR A 241 5.99 -14.58 -10.91
CA TYR A 241 5.73 -13.75 -12.07
C TYR A 241 4.78 -14.45 -13.04
N ASN A 242 5.01 -15.74 -13.33
CA ASN A 242 4.17 -16.49 -14.24
C ASN A 242 2.74 -16.58 -13.69
N LYS A 243 2.54 -16.90 -12.41
CA LYS A 243 1.21 -16.91 -11.77
C LYS A 243 0.48 -15.57 -11.91
N ILE A 244 1.17 -14.46 -11.62
CA ILE A 244 0.62 -13.10 -11.75
C ILE A 244 0.30 -12.79 -13.22
N SER A 245 1.19 -13.15 -14.14
CA SER A 245 1.04 -12.84 -15.56
C SER A 245 -0.09 -13.62 -16.22
N GLN A 246 -0.43 -14.78 -15.65
CA GLN A 246 -1.46 -15.70 -16.15
C GLN A 246 -2.80 -15.53 -15.44
N LYS A 247 -2.94 -14.49 -14.61
CA LYS A 247 -4.14 -14.17 -13.87
C LYS A 247 -4.66 -12.78 -14.27
N ILE A 248 -5.94 -12.71 -14.60
CA ILE A 248 -6.65 -11.45 -14.83
C ILE A 248 -7.72 -11.32 -13.75
N ILE A 249 -7.71 -10.19 -13.05
CA ILE A 249 -8.72 -9.80 -12.07
C ILE A 249 -9.33 -8.50 -12.57
N MET A 250 -10.63 -8.50 -12.88
CA MET A 250 -11.33 -7.28 -13.27
C MET A 250 -11.69 -6.46 -12.03
N VAL A 251 -11.37 -5.17 -12.06
CA VAL A 251 -11.64 -4.21 -10.99
C VAL A 251 -12.28 -2.94 -11.54
N ASP A 252 -13.02 -2.24 -10.68
CA ASP A 252 -13.65 -0.97 -10.98
C ASP A 252 -13.55 0.04 -9.83
N ASN A 253 -14.02 1.25 -10.10
CA ASN A 253 -14.14 2.36 -9.15
C ASN A 253 -15.59 2.63 -8.72
N ALA A 254 -16.55 1.74 -9.01
CA ALA A 254 -17.94 1.97 -8.62
C ALA A 254 -18.12 1.79 -7.11
N ASN A 255 -19.07 2.54 -6.57
CA ASN A 255 -19.33 2.57 -5.15
C ASN A 255 -20.83 2.46 -4.90
N ALA A 256 -21.23 1.38 -4.23
CA ALA A 256 -22.63 1.13 -3.89
C ALA A 256 -23.22 2.26 -3.02
N SER A 257 -22.41 2.93 -2.20
CA SER A 257 -22.83 4.09 -1.41
C SER A 257 -23.09 5.34 -2.26
N GLN A 258 -22.56 5.41 -3.49
CA GLN A 258 -22.89 6.43 -4.48
C GLN A 258 -24.02 5.99 -5.42
N GLY A 259 -24.73 4.91 -5.09
CA GLY A 259 -25.87 4.46 -5.86
C GLY A 259 -25.55 3.49 -7.00
N LEU A 260 -24.28 3.17 -7.28
CA LEU A 260 -23.88 2.28 -8.39
C LEU A 260 -23.19 1.01 -7.90
N ARG A 261 -23.56 -0.14 -8.47
CA ARG A 261 -22.93 -1.44 -8.18
C ARG A 261 -22.64 -2.17 -9.49
N LEU A 262 -21.44 -2.76 -9.59
CA LEU A 262 -21.08 -3.67 -10.67
C LEU A 262 -21.03 -5.10 -10.16
N SER A 263 -21.43 -6.04 -11.01
CA SER A 263 -21.17 -7.46 -10.83
C SER A 263 -20.56 -8.07 -12.09
N TYR A 264 -19.80 -9.15 -11.92
CA TYR A 264 -18.97 -9.74 -12.96
C TYR A 264 -19.25 -11.22 -13.14
N ARG A 265 -19.30 -11.62 -14.39
CA ARG A 265 -19.29 -13.03 -14.80
C ARG A 265 -18.18 -13.22 -15.81
N SER A 266 -17.39 -14.28 -15.67
CA SER A 266 -16.26 -14.53 -16.56
C SER A 266 -16.46 -15.79 -17.40
N LYS A 267 -15.99 -15.72 -18.64
CA LYS A 267 -15.82 -16.84 -19.55
C LYS A 267 -14.35 -16.88 -19.97
N CYS A 268 -13.59 -17.65 -19.20
CA CYS A 268 -12.16 -17.89 -19.41
C CYS A 268 -11.93 -18.99 -20.48
N LEU A 269 -10.73 -19.57 -20.51
CA LEU A 269 -10.29 -20.54 -21.53
C LEU A 269 -11.10 -21.84 -21.58
N ASP A 270 -11.74 -22.24 -20.47
CA ASP A 270 -12.54 -23.46 -20.41
C ASP A 270 -13.80 -23.42 -21.27
N GLY A 271 -14.16 -22.25 -21.84
CA GLY A 271 -15.10 -22.07 -22.96
C GLY A 271 -16.56 -22.50 -22.78
N HIS A 272 -16.88 -23.31 -21.76
CA HIS A 272 -18.14 -24.04 -21.67
C HIS A 272 -19.19 -23.38 -20.77
N SER A 273 -18.80 -22.52 -19.81
CA SER A 273 -19.77 -21.84 -18.93
C SER A 273 -19.28 -20.49 -18.40
N LEU A 274 -20.22 -19.56 -18.28
CA LEU A 274 -20.06 -18.32 -17.51
C LEU A 274 -20.02 -18.65 -16.02
N LYS A 275 -19.00 -18.19 -15.31
CA LYS A 275 -18.84 -18.35 -13.86
C LYS A 275 -19.03 -17.00 -13.17
N GLU A 276 -19.70 -16.97 -12.02
CA GLU A 276 -19.87 -15.77 -11.18
C GLU A 276 -18.54 -15.42 -10.50
N THR A 277 -17.62 -14.82 -11.26
CA THR A 277 -16.31 -14.40 -10.79
C THR A 277 -15.76 -13.29 -11.69
N ASN A 278 -15.00 -12.38 -11.10
CA ASN A 278 -14.21 -11.36 -11.80
C ASN A 278 -12.79 -11.83 -12.13
N VAL A 279 -12.48 -13.11 -11.90
CA VAL A 279 -11.14 -13.68 -12.05
C VAL A 279 -11.10 -14.71 -13.17
N CYS A 280 -10.03 -14.68 -13.96
CA CYS A 280 -9.61 -15.75 -14.84
C CYS A 280 -8.14 -16.12 -14.57
N ASP A 281 -7.87 -17.40 -14.36
CA ASP A 281 -6.53 -17.94 -14.11
C ASP A 281 -6.03 -18.80 -15.29
N GLY A 282 -4.72 -19.03 -15.37
CA GLY A 282 -4.10 -19.91 -16.36
C GLY A 282 -3.98 -19.33 -17.78
N ILE A 283 -4.12 -18.02 -17.92
CA ILE A 283 -4.14 -17.31 -19.21
C ILE A 283 -2.72 -17.13 -19.75
N LYS A 284 -2.48 -17.39 -21.02
CA LYS A 284 -1.19 -17.15 -21.67
C LYS A 284 -1.25 -15.96 -22.61
N VAL A 285 -0.07 -15.48 -23.00
CA VAL A 285 0.04 -14.41 -24.00
C VAL A 285 -0.59 -14.87 -25.31
N GLY A 286 -1.59 -14.12 -25.79
CA GLY A 286 -2.35 -14.43 -27.01
C GLY A 286 -3.71 -15.09 -26.77
N ASP A 287 -4.00 -15.51 -25.53
CA ASP A 287 -5.31 -16.02 -25.16
C ASP A 287 -6.34 -14.89 -25.04
N GLU A 288 -7.59 -15.19 -25.38
CA GLU A 288 -8.72 -14.27 -25.27
C GLU A 288 -9.71 -14.78 -24.22
N VAL A 289 -10.13 -13.87 -23.33
CA VAL A 289 -11.15 -14.13 -22.30
C VAL A 289 -12.20 -13.04 -22.36
N SER A 290 -13.43 -13.36 -21.94
CA SER A 290 -14.54 -12.40 -21.94
C SER A 290 -15.14 -12.27 -20.55
N PHE A 291 -15.48 -11.03 -20.19
CA PHE A 291 -16.16 -10.69 -18.95
C PHE A 291 -17.49 -10.02 -19.29
N GLU A 292 -18.57 -10.53 -18.71
CA GLU A 292 -19.90 -9.91 -18.73
C GLU A 292 -20.04 -9.07 -17.46
N VAL A 293 -20.25 -7.77 -17.64
CA VAL A 293 -20.34 -6.80 -16.55
C VAL A 293 -21.77 -6.31 -16.47
N THR A 294 -22.39 -6.43 -15.30
CA THR A 294 -23.73 -5.89 -15.05
C THR A 294 -23.62 -4.64 -14.18
N LEU A 295 -24.13 -3.52 -14.69
CA LEU A 295 -24.24 -2.26 -13.96
C LEU A 295 -25.64 -2.13 -13.38
N GLU A 296 -25.72 -1.92 -12.07
CA GLU A 296 -26.97 -1.74 -11.33
C GLU A 296 -26.99 -0.39 -10.62
N SER A 297 -28.06 0.38 -10.83
CA SER A 297 -28.38 1.56 -10.02
C SER A 297 -29.17 1.11 -8.79
N THR A 298 -28.55 1.14 -7.62
CA THR A 298 -29.14 0.69 -6.36
C THR A 298 -30.14 1.68 -5.77
N HIS A 299 -29.85 2.99 -5.89
CA HIS A 299 -30.73 4.07 -5.45
C HIS A 299 -30.30 5.40 -6.09
N CYS A 300 -31.23 6.35 -6.13
CA CYS A 300 -30.98 7.70 -6.64
C CYS A 300 -30.20 8.54 -5.64
N VAL A 301 -29.04 9.06 -6.04
CA VAL A 301 -28.24 10.03 -5.28
C VAL A 301 -28.18 11.38 -5.98
N LYS A 302 -27.70 12.43 -5.30
CA LYS A 302 -27.61 13.80 -5.87
C LYS A 302 -26.68 13.89 -7.07
N GLU A 303 -25.58 13.15 -7.03
CA GLU A 303 -24.65 13.02 -8.16
C GLU A 303 -25.31 12.10 -9.21
N ARG A 304 -25.43 12.59 -10.45
CA ARG A 304 -26.12 11.86 -11.53
C ARG A 304 -25.15 11.35 -12.60
N ASP A 305 -24.04 12.04 -12.77
CA ASP A 305 -23.04 11.77 -13.80
C ASP A 305 -21.82 11.11 -13.16
N PHE A 306 -21.45 9.94 -13.68
CA PHE A 306 -20.34 9.14 -13.17
C PHE A 306 -19.42 8.72 -14.32
N GLU A 307 -18.11 8.83 -14.11
CA GLU A 307 -17.09 8.25 -14.98
C GLU A 307 -16.61 6.92 -14.36
N LEU A 308 -17.13 5.81 -14.85
CA LEU A 308 -16.71 4.48 -14.40
C LEU A 308 -15.47 4.03 -15.17
N LYS A 309 -14.51 3.45 -14.45
CA LYS A 309 -13.26 2.89 -14.99
C LYS A 309 -13.23 1.42 -14.65
N ILE A 310 -13.37 0.58 -15.67
CA ILE A 310 -13.37 -0.88 -15.55
C ILE A 310 -12.12 -1.40 -16.23
N GLY A 311 -11.32 -2.20 -15.56
CA GLY A 311 -10.13 -2.75 -16.19
C GLY A 311 -9.45 -3.85 -15.38
N PRO A 312 -8.48 -4.53 -15.99
CA PRO A 312 -7.67 -5.52 -15.28
C PRO A 312 -6.80 -4.87 -14.20
N SER A 313 -6.77 -5.49 -13.02
CA SER A 313 -5.87 -5.13 -11.93
C SER A 313 -4.41 -5.25 -12.39
N GLY A 314 -3.58 -4.28 -12.00
CA GLY A 314 -2.16 -4.27 -12.35
C GLY A 314 -1.82 -3.87 -13.80
N LEU A 315 -2.79 -3.40 -14.58
CA LEU A 315 -2.63 -2.97 -15.98
C LEU A 315 -3.23 -1.59 -16.23
N ASP A 316 -2.61 -0.83 -17.14
CA ASP A 316 -2.97 0.58 -17.36
C ASP A 316 -4.23 0.76 -18.23
N GLU A 317 -4.53 -0.20 -19.09
CA GLU A 317 -5.69 -0.21 -19.99
C GLU A 317 -7.00 -0.33 -19.20
N THR A 318 -7.95 0.56 -19.48
CA THR A 318 -9.27 0.58 -18.82
C THR A 318 -10.34 0.98 -19.83
N LEU A 319 -11.51 0.36 -19.72
CA LEU A 319 -12.75 0.81 -20.33
C LEU A 319 -13.32 1.95 -19.50
N GLN A 320 -13.52 3.12 -20.13
CA GLN A 320 -14.25 4.24 -19.54
C GLN A 320 -15.72 4.16 -19.95
N VAL A 321 -16.62 4.26 -18.98
CA VAL A 321 -18.07 4.25 -19.20
C VAL A 321 -18.67 5.47 -18.54
N ASP A 322 -19.20 6.37 -19.35
CA ASP A 322 -19.94 7.54 -18.88
C ASP A 322 -21.38 7.12 -18.56
N VAL A 323 -21.76 7.28 -17.30
CA VAL A 323 -23.08 6.88 -16.80
C VAL A 323 -23.85 8.12 -16.35
N HIS A 324 -25.03 8.31 -16.91
CA HIS A 324 -25.99 9.30 -16.46
C HIS A 324 -27.21 8.60 -15.85
N VAL A 325 -27.40 8.76 -14.54
CA VAL A 325 -28.51 8.12 -13.81
C VAL A 325 -29.75 9.01 -13.88
N GLN A 326 -30.77 8.53 -14.59
CA GLN A 326 -32.07 9.19 -14.68
C GLN A 326 -32.94 8.81 -13.48
N CYS A 327 -33.29 9.82 -12.68
CA CYS A 327 -34.11 9.66 -11.49
C CYS A 327 -35.28 10.64 -11.43
N ASP A 328 -35.21 11.70 -12.24
CA ASP A 328 -36.21 12.75 -12.31
C ASP A 328 -37.15 12.44 -13.49
N CYS A 329 -38.40 12.90 -13.40
CA CYS A 329 -39.35 12.75 -14.50
C CYS A 329 -39.31 13.98 -15.41
N ASP A 330 -39.53 13.81 -16.72
CA ASP A 330 -39.56 14.95 -17.66
C ASP A 330 -40.53 16.06 -17.22
N CYS A 331 -41.66 15.70 -16.58
CA CYS A 331 -42.66 16.65 -16.09
C CYS A 331 -42.20 17.51 -14.89
N GLU A 332 -41.10 17.16 -14.22
CA GLU A 332 -40.51 17.95 -13.13
C GLU A 332 -39.64 19.10 -13.66
N THR A 333 -39.20 19.01 -14.93
CA THR A 333 -38.53 20.13 -15.61
C THR A 333 -39.50 21.15 -16.21
N GLU A 334 -40.77 20.75 -16.41
CA GLU A 334 -41.83 21.70 -16.71
C GLU A 334 -42.18 22.46 -15.43
N VAL A 335 -41.67 23.68 -15.28
CA VAL A 335 -42.14 24.62 -14.26
C VAL A 335 -43.62 24.88 -14.52
N ILE A 336 -44.48 24.10 -13.89
CA ILE A 336 -45.91 24.34 -13.87
C ILE A 336 -46.11 25.69 -13.19
N PHE A 337 -46.46 26.70 -13.97
CA PHE A 337 -46.88 28.00 -13.48
C PHE A 337 -47.88 27.81 -12.33
N LEU A 338 -47.57 28.41 -11.18
CA LEU A 338 -48.22 28.32 -9.86
C LEU A 338 -49.73 28.68 -9.79
N PHE A 339 -50.44 28.72 -10.92
CA PHE A 339 -51.88 28.97 -10.98
C PHE A 339 -52.55 28.05 -11.99
N LEU A 340 -52.44 26.73 -11.76
CA LEU A 340 -53.38 25.80 -12.38
C LEU A 340 -54.71 25.84 -11.62
N PRO A 341 -55.85 26.18 -12.27
CA PRO A 341 -57.17 26.19 -11.63
C PRO A 341 -57.65 24.80 -11.15
N LYS A 342 -56.87 23.74 -11.42
CA LYS A 342 -57.11 22.38 -10.94
C LYS A 342 -56.59 22.12 -9.53
N CYS A 343 -55.68 22.96 -9.01
CA CYS A 343 -55.14 22.83 -7.65
C CYS A 343 -55.81 23.86 -6.74
N LEU A 344 -57.05 23.58 -6.31
CA LEU A 344 -57.70 24.35 -5.26
C LEU A 344 -57.03 24.01 -3.91
N PHE A 345 -56.27 24.95 -3.37
CA PHE A 345 -55.85 25.05 -1.96
C PHE A 345 -54.80 24.07 -1.38
N PHE A 346 -54.12 23.26 -2.18
CA PHE A 346 -52.87 22.62 -1.77
C PHE A 346 -51.82 22.83 -2.84
N GLY A 347 -50.93 23.79 -2.62
CA GLY A 347 -49.73 23.94 -3.46
C GLY A 347 -48.82 22.73 -3.30
N LEU A 348 -48.08 22.38 -4.36
CA LEU A 348 -46.89 21.54 -4.24
C LEU A 348 -45.86 22.36 -3.44
N VAL A 349 -45.55 21.90 -2.22
CA VAL A 349 -44.46 22.44 -1.39
C VAL A 349 -43.14 21.93 -1.92
#